data_AF-A0A2A2GH08-F1
#
_entry.id   AF-A0A2A2GH08-F1
#
_cell.length_a   1.000
_cell.length_b   1.000
_cell.length_c   1.000
_cell.angle_alpha   90.00
_cell.angle_beta   90.00
_cell.angle_gamma   90.00
#
_symmetry.space_group_name_H-M   'P 1'
#
loop_
_entity.id
_entity.type
_entity.pdbx_description
1 polymer ?
#
loop_
_entity_poly.entity_id
_entity_poly.type
_entity_poly.pdbx_seq_one_letter_code
_entity_poly.pdbx_strand_id
1 'polypeptide(L)'
;MPDDVIDPLPQRPERTTEQPVPPIPVVDESKPDQASVQYSHFRTKLSTHRTGLSEHRTSLSEYRSDLSTHRTQLSTHRTRLSTNRTEMSMRRTGMSFQRTRLSADRTLMSVIRTSLSLISFGFTIYQVFDKARDAGMITHSGAPRNFGVTLASLGIVMLIIGIIYHIQFMAGLRHERGAMQSSGLIHAESHFPVSFTLVTAVVLLVIGIFAVASMIFRVGPFG
;
A
#
# COMPACT_ATOMS: atom_id res chain seq x y z
N MET A 1 17.08 6.96 -10.16
CA MET A 1 16.04 6.41 -11.05
C MET A 1 16.34 7.02 -12.39
N PRO A 2 16.77 6.28 -13.42
CA PRO A 2 17.03 6.91 -14.70
C PRO A 2 15.67 7.39 -15.24
N ASP A 3 15.61 8.67 -15.57
CA ASP A 3 14.47 9.25 -16.26
C ASP A 3 14.31 8.50 -17.58
N ASP A 4 13.30 7.62 -17.67
CA ASP A 4 12.86 6.99 -18.92
C ASP A 4 12.23 8.10 -19.78
N VAL A 5 13.07 9.00 -20.30
CA VAL A 5 12.69 10.00 -21.29
C VAL A 5 12.32 9.20 -22.53
N ILE A 6 11.02 9.15 -22.82
CA ILE A 6 10.55 8.61 -24.09
C ILE A 6 11.15 9.50 -25.17
N ASP A 7 11.91 8.91 -26.08
CA ASP A 7 12.52 9.65 -27.18
C ASP A 7 11.45 10.45 -27.93
N PRO A 8 11.81 11.64 -28.46
CA PRO A 8 10.91 12.44 -29.27
C PRO A 8 10.31 11.60 -30.40
N LEU A 9 9.06 11.92 -30.78
CA LEU A 9 8.43 11.24 -31.91
C LEU A 9 9.34 11.35 -33.15
N PRO A 10 9.58 10.23 -33.86
CA PRO A 10 10.35 10.28 -35.10
C PRO A 10 9.66 11.24 -36.06
N GLN A 11 10.45 12.03 -36.79
CA GLN A 11 9.93 12.97 -37.77
C GLN A 11 9.66 12.25 -39.09
N ARG A 12 8.49 12.53 -39.68
CA ARG A 12 8.15 11.95 -40.97
C ARG A 12 9.03 12.61 -42.04
N PRO A 13 9.65 11.83 -42.96
CA PRO A 13 10.34 12.41 -44.09
C PRO A 13 9.37 13.27 -44.91
N GLU A 14 9.87 14.37 -45.48
CA GLU A 14 9.07 15.25 -46.32
C GLU A 14 8.47 14.48 -47.49
N ARG A 15 7.22 14.82 -47.85
CA ARG A 15 6.60 14.27 -49.05
C ARG A 15 7.36 14.79 -50.26
N THR A 16 8.01 13.90 -51.00
CA THR A 16 8.55 14.23 -52.32
C THR A 16 7.38 14.61 -53.22
N THR A 17 7.43 15.80 -53.82
CA THR A 17 6.51 16.16 -54.89
C THR A 17 6.80 15.25 -56.08
N GLU A 18 5.79 14.51 -56.55
CA GLU A 18 5.94 13.69 -57.74
C GLU A 18 6.26 14.61 -58.92
N GLN A 19 7.53 14.62 -59.35
CA GLN A 19 7.87 15.19 -60.63
C GLN A 19 7.34 14.24 -61.72
N PRO A 20 6.64 14.75 -62.74
CA PRO A 20 6.12 13.91 -63.80
C PRO A 20 7.27 13.17 -64.47
N VAL A 21 7.03 11.89 -64.80
CA VAL A 21 8.00 11.06 -65.50
C VAL A 21 8.48 11.82 -66.74
N PRO A 22 9.80 11.90 -67.01
CA PRO A 22 10.29 12.60 -68.18
C PRO A 22 9.59 12.07 -69.44
N PRO A 23 9.10 12.94 -70.35
CA PRO A 23 8.46 12.51 -71.58
C PRO A 23 9.42 11.67 -72.40
N ILE A 24 8.89 10.64 -73.06
CA ILE A 24 9.67 9.82 -74.00
C ILE A 24 10.16 10.76 -75.12
N PRO A 25 11.48 10.82 -75.41
CA PRO A 25 11.99 11.69 -76.46
C PRO A 25 11.45 11.22 -77.82
N VAL A 26 10.92 12.15 -78.62
CA VAL A 26 10.58 11.92 -80.02
C VAL A 26 11.84 12.19 -80.83
N VAL A 27 12.31 11.16 -81.54
CA VAL A 27 13.66 11.16 -82.10
C VAL A 27 13.59 11.08 -83.63
N ASP A 28 14.41 11.89 -84.31
CA ASP A 28 14.49 11.91 -85.77
C ASP A 28 15.33 10.73 -86.28
N GLU A 29 14.66 9.76 -86.92
CA GLU A 29 15.27 8.53 -87.44
C GLU A 29 16.33 8.79 -88.53
N SER A 30 16.36 10.00 -89.11
CA SER A 30 17.33 10.39 -90.13
C SER A 30 18.72 10.75 -89.58
N LYS A 31 18.88 10.92 -88.25
CA LYS A 31 20.14 11.34 -87.59
C LYS A 31 20.50 10.44 -86.39
N PRO A 32 21.08 9.25 -86.63
CA PRO A 32 21.30 8.22 -85.61
C PRO A 32 22.21 8.64 -84.45
N ASP A 33 23.17 9.52 -84.69
CA ASP A 33 24.11 10.00 -83.65
C ASP A 33 23.41 10.89 -82.62
N GLN A 34 22.53 11.78 -83.08
CA GLN A 34 21.76 12.68 -82.21
C GLN A 34 20.69 11.90 -81.44
N ALA A 35 20.13 10.86 -82.06
CA ALA A 35 19.19 9.96 -81.44
C ALA A 35 19.77 9.23 -80.21
N SER A 36 20.98 8.67 -80.38
CA SER A 36 21.68 7.92 -79.34
C SER A 36 22.00 8.79 -78.12
N VAL A 37 22.40 10.05 -78.34
CA VAL A 37 22.66 11.02 -77.27
C VAL A 37 21.39 11.35 -76.49
N GLN A 38 20.26 11.56 -77.18
CA GLN A 38 18.98 11.82 -76.51
C GLN A 38 18.48 10.64 -75.67
N TYR A 39 18.60 9.41 -76.18
CA TYR A 39 18.27 8.21 -75.41
C TYR A 39 19.20 8.01 -74.20
N SER A 40 20.49 8.31 -74.33
CA SER A 40 21.46 8.24 -73.23
C SER A 40 21.11 9.22 -72.10
N HIS A 41 20.78 10.47 -72.45
CA HIS A 41 20.30 11.45 -71.49
C HIS A 41 18.98 11.04 -70.83
N PHE A 42 18.03 10.50 -71.60
CA PHE A 42 16.77 9.99 -71.07
C PHE A 42 16.97 8.84 -70.07
N ARG A 43 17.82 7.86 -70.41
CA ARG A 43 18.18 6.75 -69.52
C ARG A 43 18.83 7.23 -68.23
N THR A 44 19.70 8.23 -68.33
CA THR A 44 20.36 8.84 -67.17
C THR A 44 19.33 9.53 -66.26
N LYS A 45 18.44 10.36 -66.82
CA LYS A 45 17.35 11.02 -66.08
C LYS A 45 16.43 10.00 -65.38
N LEU A 46 16.07 8.92 -66.07
CA LEU A 46 15.25 7.85 -65.50
C LEU A 46 15.97 7.10 -64.37
N SER A 47 17.28 6.86 -64.54
CA SER A 47 18.12 6.25 -63.50
C SER A 47 18.16 7.12 -62.24
N THR A 48 18.41 8.43 -62.39
CA THR A 48 18.40 9.38 -61.27
C THR A 48 17.04 9.41 -60.56
N HIS A 49 15.94 9.41 -61.33
CA HIS A 49 14.58 9.37 -60.79
C HIS A 49 14.32 8.07 -59.99
N ARG A 50 14.78 6.92 -60.49
CA ARG A 50 14.68 5.63 -59.78
C ARG A 50 15.49 5.63 -58.48
N THR A 51 16.68 6.22 -58.47
CA THR A 51 17.50 6.33 -57.26
C THR A 51 16.80 7.20 -56.21
N GLY A 52 16.28 8.37 -56.58
CA GLY A 52 15.55 9.24 -55.66
C GLY A 52 14.29 8.58 -55.06
N LEU A 53 13.52 7.83 -55.86
CA LEU A 53 12.39 7.04 -55.35
C LEU A 53 12.86 5.92 -54.41
N SER A 54 14.01 5.31 -54.66
CA SER A 54 14.56 4.25 -53.80
C SER A 54 15.02 4.81 -52.45
N GLU A 55 15.70 5.96 -52.46
CA GLU A 55 16.06 6.70 -51.24
C GLU A 55 14.82 7.06 -50.42
N HIS A 56 13.80 7.62 -51.06
CA HIS A 56 12.54 7.96 -50.38
C HIS A 56 11.86 6.72 -49.75
N ARG A 57 11.86 5.58 -50.45
CA ARG A 57 11.34 4.31 -49.90
C ARG A 57 12.14 3.83 -48.70
N THR A 58 13.47 3.98 -48.72
CA THR A 58 14.35 3.63 -47.60
C THR A 58 14.05 4.53 -46.40
N SER A 59 14.00 5.85 -46.57
CA SER A 59 13.68 6.78 -45.47
C SER A 59 12.29 6.54 -44.87
N LEU A 60 11.30 6.19 -45.70
CA LEU A 60 9.96 5.84 -45.23
C LEU A 60 9.97 4.50 -44.45
N SER A 61 10.81 3.55 -44.86
CA SER A 61 11.02 2.29 -44.14
C SER A 61 11.66 2.51 -42.77
N GLU A 62 12.70 3.34 -42.70
CA GLU A 62 13.34 3.74 -41.44
C GLU A 62 12.33 4.42 -40.50
N TYR A 63 11.59 5.41 -40.99
CA TYR A 63 10.53 6.08 -40.23
C TYR A 63 9.49 5.10 -39.66
N ARG A 64 9.09 4.08 -40.43
CA ARG A 64 8.17 3.03 -39.96
C ARG A 64 8.79 2.16 -38.88
N SER A 65 10.07 1.83 -39.01
CA SER A 65 10.83 1.06 -38.01
C SER A 65 10.91 1.85 -36.70
N ASP A 66 11.31 3.12 -36.75
CA ASP A 66 11.41 3.99 -35.58
C ASP A 66 10.06 4.16 -34.87
N LEU A 67 8.98 4.34 -35.65
CA LEU A 67 7.62 4.41 -35.10
C LEU A 67 7.20 3.10 -34.42
N SER A 68 7.65 1.95 -34.93
CA SER A 68 7.37 0.64 -34.30
C SER A 68 8.10 0.48 -32.96
N THR A 69 9.36 0.92 -32.89
CA THR A 69 10.16 0.94 -31.67
C THR A 69 9.53 1.87 -30.64
N HIS A 70 9.14 3.08 -31.05
CA HIS A 70 8.49 4.07 -30.19
C HIS A 70 7.19 3.55 -29.57
N ARG A 71 6.34 2.89 -30.36
CA ARG A 71 5.12 2.24 -29.85
C ARG A 71 5.42 1.14 -28.82
N THR A 72 6.47 0.37 -29.04
CA THR A 72 6.89 -0.71 -28.12
C THR A 72 7.42 -0.15 -26.81
N GLN A 73 8.21 0.93 -26.86
CA GLN A 73 8.66 1.66 -25.67
C GLN A 73 7.48 2.23 -24.89
N LEU A 74 6.52 2.87 -25.56
CA LEU A 74 5.31 3.41 -24.92
C LEU A 74 4.46 2.31 -24.26
N SER A 75 4.34 1.15 -24.92
CA SER A 75 3.66 -0.03 -24.36
C SER A 75 4.34 -0.50 -23.07
N THR A 76 5.66 -0.65 -23.12
CA THR A 76 6.47 -1.07 -21.96
C THR A 76 6.37 -0.06 -20.81
N HIS A 77 6.43 1.24 -21.11
CA HIS A 77 6.30 2.30 -20.13
C HIS A 77 4.92 2.29 -19.46
N ARG A 78 3.84 2.08 -20.21
CA ARG A 78 2.49 1.91 -19.66
C ARG A 78 2.39 0.69 -18.74
N THR A 79 2.97 -0.44 -19.13
CA THR A 79 3.01 -1.64 -18.29
C THR A 79 3.75 -1.37 -16.98
N ARG A 80 4.92 -0.73 -17.03
CA ARG A 80 5.68 -0.32 -15.84
C ARG A 80 4.86 0.59 -14.92
N LEU A 81 4.23 1.63 -15.47
CA LEU A 81 3.38 2.53 -14.68
C LEU A 81 2.21 1.78 -14.04
N SER A 82 1.60 0.83 -14.76
CA SER A 82 0.53 0.00 -14.21
C SER A 82 1.04 -0.87 -13.05
N THR A 83 2.19 -1.52 -13.20
CA THR A 83 2.77 -2.34 -12.12
C THR A 83 3.11 -1.49 -10.89
N ASN A 84 3.68 -0.29 -11.08
CA ASN A 84 4.02 0.63 -10.00
C ASN A 84 2.76 1.12 -9.26
N ARG A 85 1.66 1.43 -9.99
CA ARG A 85 0.37 1.77 -9.38
C ARG A 85 -0.18 0.64 -8.52
N THR A 86 -0.11 -0.60 -9.00
CA THR A 86 -0.53 -1.78 -8.23
C THR A 86 0.32 -1.92 -6.97
N GLU A 87 1.65 -1.77 -7.08
CA GLU A 87 2.55 -1.81 -5.93
C GLU A 87 2.24 -0.74 -4.88
N MET A 88 2.04 0.51 -5.31
CA MET A 88 1.65 1.60 -4.40
C MET A 88 0.29 1.33 -3.73
N SER A 89 -0.67 0.76 -4.46
CA SER A 89 -1.97 0.35 -3.91
C SER A 89 -1.80 -0.68 -2.80
N MET A 90 -0.99 -1.73 -3.03
CA MET A 90 -0.70 -2.77 -2.03
C MET A 90 -0.01 -2.19 -0.79
N ARG A 91 0.97 -1.31 -0.97
CA ARG A 91 1.63 -0.59 0.14
C ARG A 91 0.64 0.23 0.96
N ARG A 92 -0.30 0.92 0.30
CA ARG A 92 -1.35 1.72 0.96
C ARG A 92 -2.28 0.84 1.80
N THR A 93 -2.68 -0.31 1.26
CA THR A 93 -3.46 -1.31 1.98
C THR A 93 -2.70 -1.81 3.21
N GLY A 94 -1.41 -2.15 3.06
CA GLY A 94 -0.55 -2.55 4.18
C GLY A 94 -0.48 -1.52 5.31
N MET A 95 -0.32 -0.23 4.97
CA MET A 95 -0.35 0.88 5.94
C MET A 95 -1.72 1.03 6.62
N SER A 96 -2.82 0.78 5.91
CA SER A 96 -4.17 0.82 6.48
C SER A 96 -4.32 -0.20 7.62
N PHE A 97 -3.84 -1.44 7.42
CA PHE A 97 -3.82 -2.46 8.47
C PHE A 97 -3.04 -2.03 9.72
N GLN A 98 -1.89 -1.38 9.53
CA GLN A 98 -1.10 -0.87 10.64
C GLN A 98 -1.84 0.22 11.42
N ARG A 99 -2.55 1.13 10.72
CA ARG A 99 -3.38 2.15 11.38
C ARG A 99 -4.53 1.54 12.15
N THR A 100 -5.24 0.57 11.57
CA THR A 100 -6.33 -0.16 12.23
C THR A 100 -5.84 -0.87 13.49
N ARG A 101 -4.66 -1.50 13.44
CA ARG A 101 -4.00 -2.09 14.61
C ARG A 101 -3.73 -1.06 15.70
N LEU A 102 -3.10 0.05 15.36
CA LEU A 102 -2.79 1.13 16.31
C LEU A 102 -4.06 1.71 16.94
N SER A 103 -5.16 1.82 16.20
CA SER A 103 -6.45 2.23 16.75
C SER A 103 -6.97 1.26 17.79
N ALA A 104 -6.88 -0.06 17.54
CA ALA A 104 -7.27 -1.07 18.53
C ALA A 104 -6.37 -1.08 19.78
N ASP A 105 -5.07 -0.81 19.62
CA ASP A 105 -4.15 -0.62 20.74
C ASP A 105 -4.55 0.59 21.61
N ARG A 106 -4.94 1.71 20.98
CA ARG A 106 -5.44 2.89 21.71
C ARG A 106 -6.73 2.60 22.46
N THR A 107 -7.66 1.86 21.85
CA THR A 107 -8.89 1.44 22.53
C THR A 107 -8.57 0.57 23.74
N LEU A 108 -7.65 -0.39 23.61
CA LEU A 108 -7.22 -1.22 24.74
C LEU A 108 -6.59 -0.38 25.85
N MET A 109 -5.72 0.59 25.52
CA MET A 109 -5.17 1.53 26.52
C MET A 109 -6.24 2.33 27.26
N SER A 110 -7.30 2.76 26.55
CA SER A 110 -8.43 3.45 27.17
C SER A 110 -9.16 2.54 28.16
N VAL A 111 -9.43 1.29 27.76
CA VAL A 111 -10.06 0.29 28.64
C VAL A 111 -9.18 0.02 29.86
N ILE A 112 -7.87 -0.18 29.68
CA ILE A 112 -6.91 -0.37 30.79
C ILE A 112 -7.01 0.78 31.79
N ARG A 113 -7.03 2.04 31.31
CA ARG A 113 -7.10 3.21 32.18
C ARG A 113 -8.39 3.23 33.00
N THR A 114 -9.53 3.01 32.36
CA THR A 114 -10.82 3.01 33.05
C THR A 114 -10.93 1.87 34.07
N SER A 115 -10.49 0.66 33.68
CA SER A 115 -10.43 -0.49 34.58
C SER A 115 -9.51 -0.23 35.78
N LEU A 116 -8.32 0.33 35.55
CA LEU A 116 -7.35 0.63 36.62
C LEU A 116 -7.91 1.69 37.58
N SER A 117 -8.60 2.71 37.08
CA SER A 117 -9.27 3.71 37.92
C SER A 117 -10.35 3.08 38.79
N LEU A 118 -11.18 2.18 38.24
CA LEU A 118 -12.22 1.47 39.00
C LEU A 118 -11.60 0.56 40.08
N ILE A 119 -10.53 -0.17 39.74
CA ILE A 119 -9.80 -1.03 40.69
C ILE A 119 -9.18 -0.20 41.81
N SER A 120 -8.48 0.88 41.46
CA SER A 120 -7.79 1.75 42.44
C SER A 120 -8.79 2.47 43.35
N PHE A 121 -9.89 2.95 42.78
CA PHE A 121 -10.97 3.59 43.54
C PHE A 121 -11.67 2.60 44.47
N GLY A 122 -12.01 1.40 43.96
CA GLY A 122 -12.58 0.32 44.76
C GLY A 122 -11.67 -0.09 45.92
N PHE A 123 -10.35 -0.14 45.69
CA PHE A 123 -9.35 -0.43 46.71
C PHE A 123 -9.19 0.67 47.75
N THR A 124 -9.18 1.92 47.32
CA THR A 124 -9.12 3.06 48.25
C THR A 124 -10.35 3.08 49.16
N ILE A 125 -11.55 2.94 48.58
CA ILE A 125 -12.80 2.85 49.34
C ILE A 125 -12.75 1.70 50.33
N TYR A 126 -12.37 0.50 49.86
CA TYR A 126 -12.24 -0.68 50.72
C TYR A 126 -11.39 -0.38 51.95
N GLN A 127 -10.18 0.16 51.76
CA GLN A 127 -9.25 0.45 52.85
C GLN A 127 -9.74 1.53 53.82
N VAL A 128 -10.36 2.61 53.30
CA VAL A 128 -10.86 3.70 54.15
C VAL A 128 -11.96 3.18 55.08
N PHE A 129 -12.88 2.38 54.55
CA PHE A 129 -13.97 1.80 55.35
C PHE A 129 -13.49 0.70 56.31
N ASP A 130 -12.52 -0.12 55.90
CA ASP A 130 -11.93 -1.15 56.76
C ASP A 130 -11.21 -0.50 57.97
N LYS A 131 -10.38 0.53 57.73
CA LYS A 131 -9.72 1.28 58.81
C LYS A 131 -10.68 2.07 59.70
N ALA A 132 -11.74 2.65 59.14
CA ALA A 132 -12.75 3.34 59.92
C ALA A 132 -13.53 2.39 60.85
N ARG A 133 -13.73 1.14 60.41
CA ARG A 133 -14.29 0.08 61.24
C ARG A 133 -13.33 -0.32 62.36
N ASP A 134 -12.04 -0.51 62.05
CA ASP A 134 -11.04 -0.88 63.05
C ASP A 134 -10.85 0.21 64.13
N ALA A 135 -11.04 1.48 63.75
CA ALA A 135 -11.05 2.62 64.68
C ALA A 135 -12.34 2.75 65.52
N GLY A 136 -13.30 1.83 65.37
CA GLY A 136 -14.57 1.84 66.11
C GLY A 136 -15.55 2.93 65.68
N MET A 137 -15.27 3.68 64.60
CA MET A 137 -16.15 4.76 64.10
C MET A 137 -17.42 4.24 63.43
N ILE A 138 -17.43 2.98 62.97
CA ILE A 138 -18.55 2.35 62.28
C ILE A 138 -18.83 0.99 62.94
N THR A 139 -19.97 0.87 63.62
CA THR A 139 -20.33 -0.33 64.40
C THR A 139 -20.82 -1.48 63.53
N HIS A 140 -21.58 -1.22 62.47
CA HIS A 140 -22.04 -2.25 61.51
C HIS A 140 -22.22 -1.65 60.11
N SER A 141 -21.37 -2.02 59.17
CA SER A 141 -21.79 -2.11 57.77
C SER A 141 -20.84 -2.97 56.93
N GLY A 142 -21.31 -4.14 56.50
CA GLY A 142 -20.68 -4.87 55.39
C GLY A 142 -20.86 -4.17 54.04
N ALA A 143 -21.83 -3.24 53.94
CA ALA A 143 -22.23 -2.60 52.70
C ALA A 143 -21.12 -1.76 52.02
N PRO A 144 -20.35 -0.89 52.71
CA PRO A 144 -19.26 -0.13 52.08
C PRO A 144 -18.08 -1.00 51.63
N ARG A 145 -17.78 -2.07 52.37
CA ARG A 145 -16.73 -3.04 52.00
C ARG A 145 -17.10 -3.80 50.74
N ASN A 146 -18.33 -4.31 50.68
CA ASN A 146 -18.85 -4.99 49.51
C ASN A 146 -18.87 -4.06 48.29
N PHE A 147 -19.09 -2.76 48.49
CA PHE A 147 -19.01 -1.76 47.44
C PHE A 147 -17.60 -1.62 46.83
N GLY A 148 -16.56 -1.53 47.67
CA GLY A 148 -15.17 -1.49 47.21
C GLY A 148 -14.76 -2.74 46.43
N VAL A 149 -15.13 -3.93 46.93
CA VAL A 149 -14.90 -5.22 46.25
C VAL A 149 -15.65 -5.28 44.91
N THR A 150 -16.89 -4.80 44.86
CA THR A 150 -17.72 -4.81 43.64
C THR A 150 -17.14 -3.87 42.57
N LEU A 151 -16.67 -2.68 42.95
CA LEU A 151 -16.01 -1.75 42.01
C LEU A 151 -14.72 -2.34 41.45
N ALA A 152 -13.91 -2.97 42.30
CA ALA A 152 -12.67 -3.57 41.88
C ALA A 152 -12.90 -4.80 40.99
N SER A 153 -13.86 -5.66 41.34
CA SER A 153 -14.23 -6.81 40.49
C SER A 153 -14.82 -6.37 39.15
N LEU A 154 -15.63 -5.31 39.13
CA LEU A 154 -16.15 -4.71 37.89
C LEU A 154 -15.01 -4.23 36.99
N GLY A 155 -14.00 -3.55 37.56
CA GLY A 155 -12.82 -3.10 36.81
C GLY A 155 -12.03 -4.27 36.20
N ILE A 156 -11.90 -5.38 36.93
CA ILE A 156 -11.29 -6.63 36.45
C ILE A 156 -12.11 -7.24 35.31
N VAL A 157 -13.43 -7.38 35.48
CA VAL A 157 -14.32 -7.94 34.44
C VAL A 157 -14.25 -7.10 33.16
N MET A 158 -14.29 -5.78 33.30
CA MET A 158 -14.13 -4.85 32.18
C MET A 158 -12.77 -5.04 31.47
N LEU A 159 -11.69 -5.25 32.24
CA LEU A 159 -10.35 -5.48 31.68
C LEU A 159 -10.28 -6.81 30.93
N ILE A 160 -10.86 -7.88 31.48
CA ILE A 160 -10.96 -9.20 30.83
C ILE A 160 -11.71 -9.08 29.50
N ILE A 161 -12.87 -8.42 29.49
CA ILE A 161 -13.65 -8.20 28.27
C ILE A 161 -12.83 -7.43 27.23
N GLY A 162 -12.12 -6.37 27.65
CA GLY A 162 -11.24 -5.60 26.77
C GLY A 162 -10.12 -6.44 26.15
N ILE A 163 -9.50 -7.32 26.94
CA ILE A 163 -8.46 -8.24 26.47
C ILE A 163 -9.04 -9.25 25.46
N ILE A 164 -10.19 -9.87 25.76
CA ILE A 164 -10.85 -10.83 24.87
C ILE A 164 -11.18 -10.16 23.53
N TYR A 165 -11.82 -8.99 23.57
CA TYR A 165 -12.17 -8.24 22.36
C TYR A 165 -10.93 -7.88 21.54
N HIS A 166 -9.85 -7.44 22.19
CA HIS A 166 -8.59 -7.13 21.50
C HIS A 166 -7.97 -8.36 20.85
N ILE A 167 -7.97 -9.52 21.53
CA ILE A 167 -7.47 -10.78 20.97
C ILE A 167 -8.31 -11.21 19.77
N GLN A 168 -9.65 -11.18 19.89
CA GLN A 168 -10.56 -11.53 18.79
C GLN A 168 -10.36 -10.59 17.59
N PHE A 169 -10.23 -9.29 17.83
CA PHE A 169 -9.97 -8.31 16.78
C PHE A 169 -8.62 -8.56 16.07
N MET A 170 -7.56 -8.85 16.83
CA MET A 170 -6.25 -9.18 16.27
C MET A 170 -6.23 -10.53 15.55
N ALA A 171 -7.04 -11.49 15.98
CA ALA A 171 -7.23 -12.75 15.26
C ALA A 171 -8.00 -12.51 13.95
N GLY A 172 -9.07 -11.72 13.97
CA GLY A 172 -9.84 -11.35 12.78
C GLY A 172 -8.99 -10.62 11.75
N LEU A 173 -8.20 -9.63 12.18
CA LEU A 173 -7.25 -8.92 11.29
C LEU A 173 -6.22 -9.86 10.67
N ARG A 174 -5.75 -10.87 11.41
CA ARG A 174 -4.81 -11.87 10.90
C ARG A 174 -5.45 -12.79 9.86
N HIS A 175 -6.70 -13.21 10.06
CA HIS A 175 -7.44 -13.99 9.06
C HIS A 175 -7.70 -13.18 7.80
N GLU A 176 -8.17 -11.94 7.94
CA GLU A 176 -8.44 -11.06 6.80
C GLU A 176 -7.15 -10.80 5.99
N ARG A 177 -6.05 -10.49 6.68
CA ARG A 177 -4.73 -10.36 6.07
C ARG A 177 -4.30 -11.64 5.36
N GLY A 178 -4.48 -12.81 5.99
CA GLY A 178 -4.17 -14.11 5.38
C GLY A 178 -4.96 -14.35 4.10
N ALA A 179 -6.26 -14.02 4.08
CA ALA A 179 -7.12 -14.14 2.92
C ALA A 179 -6.68 -13.21 1.76
N MET A 180 -6.31 -11.96 2.07
CA MET A 180 -5.76 -11.04 1.06
C MET A 180 -4.37 -11.45 0.58
N GLN A 181 -3.56 -12.07 1.44
CA GLN A 181 -2.26 -12.59 1.03
C GLN A 181 -2.43 -13.79 0.10
N SER A 182 -3.32 -14.74 0.41
CA SER A 182 -3.57 -15.91 -0.45
C SER A 182 -4.12 -15.54 -1.83
N SER A 183 -4.81 -14.40 -1.91
CA SER A 183 -5.34 -13.85 -3.16
C SER A 183 -4.37 -12.90 -3.88
N GLY A 184 -3.13 -12.77 -3.39
CA GLY A 184 -2.09 -11.96 -4.03
C GLY A 184 -2.31 -10.44 -3.95
N LEU A 185 -3.26 -9.98 -3.13
CA LEU A 185 -3.62 -8.56 -3.00
C LEU A 185 -2.65 -7.76 -2.14
N ILE A 186 -1.75 -8.40 -1.39
CA ILE A 186 -0.76 -7.75 -0.53
C ILE A 186 0.57 -8.50 -0.49
N HIS A 187 1.69 -7.77 -0.48
CA HIS A 187 3.02 -8.32 -0.23
C HIS A 187 3.23 -8.47 1.27
N ALA A 188 3.38 -9.72 1.73
CA ALA A 188 3.34 -10.09 3.14
C ALA A 188 4.73 -10.16 3.79
N GLU A 189 5.55 -9.12 3.65
CA GLU A 189 6.89 -9.11 4.27
C GLU A 189 6.92 -8.56 5.71
N SER A 190 5.83 -7.96 6.20
CA SER A 190 5.83 -7.38 7.55
C SER A 190 5.42 -8.39 8.62
N HIS A 191 6.40 -8.75 9.46
CA HIS A 191 6.21 -9.49 10.71
C HIS A 191 5.06 -8.86 11.53
N PHE A 192 4.19 -9.69 12.09
CA PHE A 192 3.05 -9.27 12.91
C PHE A 192 3.40 -9.45 14.40
N PRO A 193 4.14 -8.51 15.02
CA PRO A 193 4.53 -8.67 16.43
C PRO A 193 3.30 -8.55 17.33
N VAL A 194 3.35 -9.27 18.45
CA VAL A 194 2.38 -9.15 19.55
C VAL A 194 2.44 -7.71 20.10
N SER A 195 1.28 -7.11 20.38
CA SER A 195 1.25 -5.75 20.90
C SER A 195 1.75 -5.69 22.34
N PHE A 196 2.66 -4.78 22.64
CA PHE A 196 3.13 -4.55 24.02
C PHE A 196 1.98 -4.18 24.97
N THR A 197 0.92 -3.56 24.45
CA THR A 197 -0.31 -3.21 25.16
C THR A 197 -1.08 -4.42 25.66
N LEU A 198 -1.10 -5.52 24.92
CA LEU A 198 -1.73 -6.76 25.37
C LEU A 198 -0.95 -7.36 26.54
N VAL A 199 0.38 -7.36 26.47
CA VAL A 199 1.25 -7.86 27.55
C VAL A 199 1.03 -7.05 28.83
N THR A 200 1.03 -5.72 28.73
CA THR A 200 0.77 -4.87 29.90
C THR A 200 -0.64 -5.06 30.47
N ALA A 201 -1.65 -5.25 29.61
CA ALA A 201 -3.02 -5.55 30.06
C ALA A 201 -3.09 -6.86 30.86
N VAL A 202 -2.42 -7.92 30.40
CA VAL A 202 -2.39 -9.22 31.09
C VAL A 202 -1.67 -9.12 32.43
N VAL A 203 -0.53 -8.42 32.50
CA VAL A 203 0.18 -8.18 33.76
C VAL A 203 -0.70 -7.41 34.75
N LEU A 204 -1.37 -6.34 34.30
CA LEU A 204 -2.28 -5.58 35.15
C LEU A 204 -3.50 -6.39 35.59
N LEU A 205 -3.99 -7.30 34.74
CA LEU A 205 -5.06 -8.22 35.11
C LEU A 205 -4.64 -9.15 36.26
N VAL A 206 -3.45 -9.74 36.17
CA VAL A 206 -2.92 -10.61 37.24
C VAL A 206 -2.78 -9.84 38.55
N ILE A 207 -2.22 -8.62 38.49
CA ILE A 207 -2.10 -7.74 39.67
C ILE A 207 -3.48 -7.38 40.24
N GLY A 208 -4.44 -7.04 39.38
CA GLY A 208 -5.81 -6.71 39.79
C GLY A 208 -6.52 -7.88 40.46
N ILE A 209 -6.41 -9.09 39.89
CA ILE A 209 -6.96 -10.32 40.49
C ILE A 209 -6.33 -10.57 41.86
N PHE A 210 -5.01 -10.43 41.98
CA PHE A 210 -4.32 -10.57 43.26
C PHE A 210 -4.81 -9.54 44.30
N ALA A 211 -4.99 -8.28 43.89
CA ALA A 211 -5.51 -7.22 44.76
C ALA A 211 -6.92 -7.54 45.27
N VAL A 212 -7.83 -8.00 44.40
CA VAL A 212 -9.20 -8.37 44.80
C VAL A 212 -9.22 -9.65 45.65
N ALA A 213 -8.38 -10.63 45.34
CA ALA A 213 -8.23 -11.82 46.18
C ALA A 213 -7.76 -11.43 47.59
N SER A 214 -6.78 -10.54 47.69
CA SER A 214 -6.30 -10.02 48.98
C SER A 214 -7.41 -9.30 49.77
N MET A 215 -8.22 -8.46 49.11
CA MET A 215 -9.40 -7.85 49.74
C MET A 215 -10.37 -8.90 50.29
N ILE A 216 -10.65 -9.97 49.54
CA ILE A 216 -11.64 -10.98 49.92
C ILE A 216 -11.13 -11.81 51.10
N PHE A 217 -9.92 -12.36 50.99
CA PHE A 217 -9.35 -13.27 51.98
C PHE A 217 -8.83 -12.57 53.22
N ARG A 218 -8.71 -11.23 53.21
CA ARG A 218 -8.13 -10.45 54.32
C ARG A 218 -6.69 -10.90 54.63
N VAL A 219 -6.02 -11.46 53.62
CA VAL A 219 -4.61 -11.84 53.64
C VAL A 219 -3.91 -10.89 52.69
N GLY A 220 -3.35 -9.82 53.25
CA GLY A 220 -2.49 -8.87 52.53
C GLY A 220 -1.04 -9.05 52.98
N PRO A 221 -0.05 -8.86 52.08
CA PRO A 221 1.35 -8.64 52.50
C PRO A 221 1.53 -7.35 53.31
N PHE A 222 0.50 -6.50 53.34
CA PHE A 222 0.39 -5.31 54.18
C PHE A 222 -0.86 -5.54 55.03
N GLY A 223 -0.65 -5.87 56.31
CA GLY A 223 -1.68 -6.31 57.25
C GLY A 223 -2.83 -5.34 57.46
#